data_AF-A0A1F3LN50-F1
#
_entry.id   AF-A0A1F3LN50-F1
#
_cell.length_a   1.000
_cell.length_b   1.000
_cell.length_c   1.000
_cell.angle_alpha   90.00
_cell.angle_beta   90.00
_cell.angle_gamma   90.00
#
_symmetry.space_group_name_H-M   'P 1'
#
loop_
_entity.id
_entity.type
_entity.pdbx_description
1 polymer ?
#
loop_
_entity_poly.entity_id
_entity_poly.type
_entity_poly.pdbx_seq_one_letter_code
_entity_poly.pdbx_strand_id
1 'polypeptide(L)'
;MQRIDQRKLIIESYRIGSKPLIETSRRLLKSKMKTKSRRGNLEKSIGFVPLRSSKNSVFAAAKVGARRFGQYRGFHGHLYDAGTTSRTTKKGFSRGSMPATHFFTAALAQTETQLINDSQDNMLAALDKQIQRNLKKQNK
;
A
#
# COMPACT_ATOMS: atom_id res chain seq x y z
N MET A 1 18.01 -16.28 -15.19
CA MET A 1 16.69 -15.64 -14.94
C MET A 1 16.67 -14.31 -15.66
N GLN A 2 15.65 -14.00 -16.48
CA GLN A 2 15.60 -12.70 -17.14
C GLN A 2 15.21 -11.61 -16.13
N ARG A 3 15.68 -10.37 -16.32
CA ARG A 3 15.38 -9.22 -15.41
C ARG A 3 13.87 -9.01 -15.20
N ILE A 4 13.07 -9.25 -16.23
CA ILE A 4 11.61 -9.13 -16.20
C ILE A 4 10.99 -10.12 -15.19
N ASP A 5 11.51 -11.36 -15.14
CA ASP A 5 11.02 -12.37 -14.20
C ASP A 5 11.35 -12.00 -12.75
N GLN A 6 12.55 -11.49 -12.49
CA GLN A 6 12.96 -11.04 -11.14
C GLN A 6 12.08 -9.88 -10.67
N ARG A 7 11.80 -8.93 -11.56
CA ARG A 7 10.93 -7.80 -11.25
C ARG A 7 9.51 -8.26 -10.94
N LYS A 8 8.95 -9.17 -11.74
CA LYS A 8 7.60 -9.70 -11.53
C LYS A 8 7.50 -10.39 -10.17
N LEU A 9 8.49 -11.22 -9.85
CA LEU A 9 8.60 -11.93 -8.58
C LEU A 9 8.62 -10.94 -7.40
N ILE A 10 9.52 -9.96 -7.43
CA ILE A 10 9.63 -8.94 -6.37
C ILE A 10 8.29 -8.21 -6.16
N ILE A 11 7.64 -7.79 -7.25
CA ILE A 11 6.34 -7.09 -7.18
C ILE A 11 5.25 -7.99 -6.56
N GLU A 12 5.21 -9.28 -6.90
CA GLU A 12 4.24 -10.22 -6.37
C GLU A 12 4.47 -10.49 -4.87
N SER A 13 5.72 -10.69 -4.45
CA SER A 13 6.07 -10.86 -3.03
C SER A 13 5.64 -9.66 -2.19
N TYR A 14 5.98 -8.44 -2.61
CA TYR A 14 5.54 -7.21 -1.92
C TYR A 14 4.02 -7.04 -1.95
N ARG A 15 3.34 -7.43 -3.04
CA ARG A 15 1.88 -7.38 -3.10
C ARG A 15 1.25 -8.29 -2.06
N ILE A 16 1.77 -9.49 -1.89
CA ILE A 16 1.25 -10.46 -0.90
C ILE A 16 1.51 -9.95 0.52
N GLY A 17 2.76 -9.57 0.84
CA GLY A 17 3.09 -9.08 2.17
C GLY A 17 2.40 -7.76 2.53
N SER A 18 1.98 -6.96 1.54
CA SER A 18 1.20 -5.74 1.82
C SER A 18 -0.27 -5.97 2.18
N LYS A 19 -0.81 -7.19 2.00
CA LYS A 19 -2.25 -7.46 2.24
C LYS A 19 -2.69 -7.19 3.69
N PRO A 20 -1.99 -7.68 4.73
CA PRO A 20 -2.38 -7.42 6.12
C PRO A 20 -2.44 -5.93 6.43
N LEU A 21 -1.46 -5.16 5.96
CA LEU A 21 -1.46 -3.70 6.12
C LEU A 21 -2.67 -3.05 5.45
N ILE A 22 -3.03 -3.45 4.23
CA ILE A 22 -4.19 -2.91 3.50
C ILE A 22 -5.49 -3.24 4.25
N GLU A 23 -5.64 -4.46 4.73
CA GLU A 23 -6.82 -4.92 5.45
C GLU A 23 -6.98 -4.23 6.80
N THR A 24 -5.91 -4.17 7.59
CA THR A 24 -5.89 -3.46 8.88
C THR A 24 -6.16 -1.97 8.69
N SER A 25 -5.56 -1.34 7.67
CA SER A 25 -5.83 0.07 7.34
C SER A 25 -7.29 0.32 7.01
N ARG A 26 -7.92 -0.55 6.20
CA ARG A 26 -9.35 -0.43 5.86
C ARG A 26 -10.23 -0.64 7.09
N ARG A 27 -9.90 -1.58 7.96
CA ARG A 27 -10.61 -1.85 9.21
C ARG A 27 -10.55 -0.65 10.17
N LEU A 28 -9.37 -0.09 10.39
CA LEU A 28 -9.19 1.09 11.25
C LEU A 28 -9.85 2.33 10.63
N LEU A 29 -9.79 2.49 9.31
CA LEU A 29 -10.53 3.55 8.64
C LEU A 29 -12.04 3.43 8.89
N LYS A 30 -12.60 2.22 8.80
CA LYS A 30 -14.03 1.96 9.08
C LYS A 30 -14.42 2.31 10.51
N SER A 31 -13.57 2.02 11.49
CA SER A 31 -13.87 2.31 12.90
C SER A 31 -13.81 3.80 13.21
N LYS A 32 -12.95 4.56 12.51
CA LYS A 32 -12.79 6.01 12.71
C LYS A 32 -13.81 6.83 11.88
N MET A 33 -14.14 6.42 10.66
CA MET A 33 -15.08 7.13 9.79
C MET A 33 -16.55 6.81 10.09
N LYS A 34 -17.24 7.73 10.78
CA LYS A 34 -18.68 7.61 11.09
C LYS A 34 -19.61 7.70 9.86
N THR A 35 -19.21 8.39 8.78
CA THR A 35 -20.08 8.64 7.62
C THR A 35 -19.92 7.60 6.51
N LYS A 36 -20.99 6.85 6.20
CA LYS A 36 -20.97 5.77 5.19
C LYS A 36 -20.62 6.24 3.78
N SER A 37 -21.08 7.41 3.32
CA SER A 37 -20.96 7.85 1.91
C SER A 37 -19.52 8.24 1.51
N ARG A 38 -18.73 8.80 2.44
CA ARG A 38 -17.34 9.22 2.19
C ARG A 38 -16.33 8.08 2.41
N ARG A 39 -16.72 7.09 3.21
CA ARG A 39 -15.92 5.91 3.59
C ARG A 39 -15.59 5.01 2.39
N GLY A 40 -16.56 4.75 1.51
CA GLY A 40 -16.36 3.82 0.38
C GLY A 40 -15.27 4.28 -0.59
N ASN A 41 -15.16 5.58 -0.84
CA ASN A 41 -14.14 6.13 -1.73
C ASN A 41 -12.74 6.01 -1.15
N LEU A 42 -12.58 6.35 0.14
CA LEU A 42 -11.28 6.31 0.78
C LEU A 42 -10.81 4.87 1.06
N GLU A 43 -11.72 4.00 1.51
CA GLU A 43 -11.46 2.58 1.73
C GLU A 43 -11.01 1.87 0.44
N LYS A 44 -11.75 2.09 -0.67
CA LYS A 44 -11.36 1.59 -1.99
C LYS A 44 -10.01 2.15 -2.44
N SER A 45 -9.65 3.35 -1.99
CA SER A 45 -8.39 3.97 -2.39
C SER A 45 -7.19 3.38 -1.65
N ILE A 46 -7.34 2.71 -0.50
CA ILE A 46 -6.21 2.03 0.15
C ILE A 46 -5.83 0.79 -0.66
N GLY A 47 -4.58 0.73 -1.13
CA GLY A 47 -4.08 -0.45 -1.82
C GLY A 47 -2.60 -0.37 -2.19
N PHE A 48 -2.17 -1.43 -2.87
CA PHE A 48 -0.82 -1.59 -3.40
C PHE A 48 -0.67 -0.89 -4.75
N VAL A 49 0.40 -0.10 -4.90
CA VAL A 49 0.78 0.57 -6.15
C VAL A 49 2.22 0.21 -6.48
N PRO A 50 2.47 -0.58 -7.54
CA PRO A 50 3.82 -0.78 -8.04
C PRO A 50 4.30 0.52 -8.72
N LEU A 51 5.47 1.02 -8.35
CA LEU A 51 6.08 2.15 -9.04
C LEU A 51 6.68 1.67 -10.35
N ARG A 52 6.60 2.53 -11.37
CA ARG A 52 7.33 2.33 -12.61
C ARG A 52 8.81 2.58 -12.32
N SER A 53 9.59 1.52 -12.40
CA SER A 53 11.04 1.60 -12.47
C SER A 53 11.47 1.80 -13.93
N SER A 54 12.61 2.47 -14.15
CA SER A 54 13.23 2.58 -15.48
C SER A 54 13.44 1.19 -16.09
N LYS A 55 13.40 1.08 -17.43
CA LYS A 55 13.49 -0.20 -18.17
C LYS A 55 14.69 -1.08 -17.76
N ASN A 56 15.72 -0.51 -17.14
CA ASN A 56 16.94 -1.21 -16.75
C ASN A 56 17.07 -1.55 -15.25
N SER A 57 16.11 -1.18 -14.40
CA SER A 57 16.22 -1.38 -12.96
C SER A 57 15.41 -2.59 -12.47
N VAL A 58 16.09 -3.46 -11.72
CA VAL A 58 15.49 -4.59 -10.99
C VAL A 58 14.75 -4.10 -9.74
N PHE A 59 15.08 -2.90 -9.26
CA PHE A 59 14.43 -2.30 -8.11
C PHE A 59 13.01 -1.88 -8.48
N ALA A 60 12.03 -2.65 -8.02
CA ALA A 60 10.64 -2.27 -8.00
C ALA A 60 10.35 -1.60 -6.66
N ALA A 61 10.13 -0.28 -6.66
CA ALA A 61 9.50 0.36 -5.51
C ALA A 61 8.00 0.03 -5.53
N ALA A 62 7.41 -0.19 -4.37
CA ALA A 62 5.98 -0.30 -4.22
C ALA A 62 5.52 0.59 -3.07
N LYS A 63 4.32 1.16 -3.21
CA LYS A 63 3.69 1.98 -2.18
C LYS A 63 2.41 1.31 -1.75
N VAL A 64 2.20 1.22 -0.44
CA VAL A 64 0.90 0.92 0.15
C VAL A 64 0.30 2.23 0.61
N GLY A 65 -0.89 2.56 0.13
CA GLY A 65 -1.53 3.82 0.49
C GLY A 65 -2.64 4.24 -0.46
N ALA A 66 -2.86 5.55 -0.53
CA ALA A 66 -3.95 6.15 -1.30
C ALA A 66 -3.71 6.09 -2.82
N ARG A 67 -4.47 5.23 -3.50
CA ARG A 67 -4.63 5.16 -4.96
C ARG A 67 -5.36 6.42 -5.46
N ARG A 68 -4.85 7.01 -6.54
CA ARG A 68 -5.32 8.33 -7.06
C ARG A 68 -5.92 8.29 -8.47
N PHE A 69 -5.72 7.21 -9.22
CA PHE A 69 -6.11 7.13 -10.63
C PHE A 69 -7.37 6.26 -10.83
N GLY A 70 -8.15 6.54 -11.89
CA GLY A 70 -9.37 5.80 -12.20
C GLY A 70 -10.47 6.00 -11.16
N GLN A 71 -11.08 4.92 -10.69
CA GLN A 71 -12.16 4.94 -9.69
C GLN A 71 -11.72 5.30 -8.25
N TYR A 72 -10.44 5.56 -8.01
CA TYR A 72 -9.88 5.80 -6.68
C TYR A 72 -9.81 7.31 -6.37
N ARG A 73 -10.28 7.71 -5.19
CA ARG A 73 -10.34 9.12 -4.73
C ARG A 73 -9.47 9.34 -3.49
N GLY A 74 -8.26 8.79 -3.49
CA GLY A 74 -7.35 8.79 -2.35
C GLY A 74 -6.77 10.14 -1.94
N PHE A 75 -7.10 11.23 -2.64
CA PHE A 75 -6.56 12.58 -2.39
C PHE A 75 -6.73 13.07 -0.95
N HIS A 76 -7.74 12.59 -0.22
CA HIS A 76 -8.02 13.05 1.14
C HIS A 76 -7.56 12.09 2.24
N GLY A 77 -6.95 10.95 1.91
CA GLY A 77 -6.53 9.97 2.92
C GLY A 77 -5.50 10.49 3.90
N HIS A 78 -4.50 11.22 3.39
CA HIS A 78 -3.47 11.84 4.23
C HIS A 78 -4.05 12.91 5.15
N LEU A 79 -5.03 13.69 4.68
CA LEU A 79 -5.72 14.67 5.52
C LEU A 79 -6.42 13.95 6.67
N TYR A 80 -7.13 12.86 6.38
CA TYR A 80 -7.87 12.12 7.40
C TYR A 80 -6.94 11.45 8.43
N ASP A 81 -5.77 10.99 7.97
CA ASP A 81 -4.76 10.37 8.84
C ASP A 81 -4.06 11.41 9.72
N ALA A 82 -3.51 12.48 9.13
CA ALA A 82 -2.68 13.49 9.81
C ALA A 82 -3.46 14.66 10.41
N GLY A 83 -4.72 14.85 10.00
CA GLY A 83 -5.54 16.00 10.39
C GLY A 83 -5.15 17.30 9.70
N THR A 84 -5.80 18.39 10.10
CA THR A 84 -5.44 19.75 9.71
C THR A 84 -5.54 20.69 10.91
N THR A 85 -4.64 21.68 10.96
CA THR A 85 -4.77 22.81 11.88
C THR A 85 -6.03 23.64 11.60
N SER A 86 -6.34 24.60 12.48
CA SER A 86 -7.42 25.56 12.23
C SER A 86 -7.12 26.37 10.97
N ARG A 87 -8.08 26.43 10.06
CA ARG A 87 -7.93 27.13 8.78
C ARG A 87 -8.85 28.33 8.75
N THR A 88 -8.35 29.45 8.23
CA THR A 88 -9.14 30.65 7.97
C THR A 88 -9.15 30.98 6.49
N THR A 89 -10.18 31.69 6.04
CA THR A 89 -10.21 32.29 4.70
C THR A 89 -9.32 33.53 4.68
N LYS A 90 -8.99 34.04 3.48
CA LYS A 90 -8.29 35.33 3.33
C LYS A 90 -9.05 36.50 3.98
N LYS A 91 -10.38 36.37 4.16
CA LYS A 91 -11.25 37.34 4.83
C LYS A 91 -11.42 37.07 6.33
N GLY A 92 -10.62 36.20 6.93
CA GLY A 92 -10.65 35.90 8.37
C GLY A 92 -11.67 34.86 8.83
N PHE A 93 -12.67 34.49 8.00
CA PHE A 93 -13.68 33.49 8.40
C PHE A 93 -13.09 32.10 8.64
N SER A 94 -13.54 31.42 9.70
CA SER A 94 -13.13 30.05 10.03
C SER A 94 -13.63 29.04 9.01
N ARG A 95 -12.73 28.15 8.56
CA ARG A 95 -13.02 26.97 7.73
C ARG A 95 -12.92 25.65 8.52
N GLY A 96 -12.82 25.77 9.84
CA GLY A 96 -12.65 24.66 10.78
C GLY A 96 -11.30 23.96 10.69
N SER A 97 -11.15 22.98 11.58
CA SER A 97 -10.04 22.04 11.65
C SER A 97 -10.57 20.61 11.45
N MET A 98 -9.67 19.68 11.11
CA MET A 98 -10.00 18.26 11.07
C MET A 98 -9.07 17.51 12.02
N PRO A 99 -9.60 16.80 13.03
CA PRO A 99 -8.76 16.03 13.94
C PRO A 99 -8.08 14.88 13.19
N ALA A 100 -6.84 14.59 13.56
CA ALA A 100 -6.09 13.46 13.06
C ALA A 100 -6.70 12.14 13.55
N THR A 101 -6.72 11.12 12.70
CA THR A 101 -7.22 9.79 13.09
C THR A 101 -6.13 8.74 13.22
N HIS A 102 -4.95 8.98 12.63
CA HIS A 102 -3.79 8.10 12.64
C HIS A 102 -4.12 6.65 12.26
N PHE A 103 -5.16 6.44 11.45
CA PHE A 103 -5.63 5.10 11.08
C PHE A 103 -4.58 4.32 10.30
N PHE A 104 -3.78 5.00 9.47
CA PHE A 104 -2.76 4.37 8.64
C PHE A 104 -1.46 4.17 9.42
N THR A 105 -1.06 5.15 10.23
CA THR A 105 0.07 5.00 11.16
C THR A 105 -0.14 3.85 12.13
N ALA A 106 -1.34 3.74 12.71
CA ALA A 106 -1.69 2.62 13.59
C ALA A 106 -1.73 1.28 12.86
N ALA A 107 -2.16 1.25 11.59
CA ALA A 107 -2.12 0.03 10.79
C ALA A 107 -0.69 -0.44 10.51
N LEU A 108 0.23 0.49 10.21
CA LEU A 108 1.65 0.20 10.04
C LEU A 108 2.24 -0.41 11.30
N ALA A 109 2.07 0.23 12.46
CA ALA A 109 2.58 -0.28 13.73
C ALA A 109 2.04 -1.68 14.08
N GLN A 110 0.81 -2.02 13.64
CA GLN A 110 0.22 -3.34 13.89
C GLN A 110 0.69 -4.43 12.92
N THR A 111 1.19 -4.08 11.74
CA THR A 111 1.39 -5.04 10.65
C THR A 111 2.79 -5.04 10.06
N GLU A 112 3.70 -4.19 10.56
CA GLU A 112 5.05 -4.04 10.03
C GLU A 112 5.83 -5.37 10.00
N THR A 113 5.95 -6.05 11.14
CA THR A 113 6.65 -7.34 11.23
C THR A 113 6.02 -8.39 10.32
N GLN A 114 4.69 -8.46 10.30
CA GLN A 114 3.97 -9.40 9.44
C GLN A 114 4.19 -9.10 7.95
N LEU A 115 4.16 -7.82 7.57
CA LEU A 115 4.41 -7.38 6.20
C LEU A 115 5.82 -7.78 5.75
N ILE A 116 6.82 -7.60 6.61
CA ILE A 116 8.22 -7.95 6.32
C ILE A 116 8.35 -9.47 6.14
N ASN A 117 7.86 -10.25 7.10
CA ASN A 117 7.95 -11.70 7.08
C ASN A 117 7.22 -12.29 5.88
N ASP A 118 5.95 -11.90 5.66
CA ASP A 118 5.15 -12.37 4.53
C ASP A 118 5.81 -11.99 3.19
N SER A 119 6.44 -10.82 3.09
CA SER A 119 7.17 -10.42 1.88
C SER A 119 8.41 -11.28 1.66
N GLN A 120 9.17 -11.59 2.71
CA GLN A 120 10.39 -12.40 2.65
C GLN A 120 10.07 -13.85 2.30
N ASP A 121 9.13 -14.47 3.00
CA ASP A 121 8.74 -15.87 2.78
C ASP A 121 8.23 -16.09 1.36
N ASN A 122 7.40 -15.17 0.84
CA ASN A 122 6.93 -15.27 -0.53
C ASN A 122 8.04 -15.05 -1.55
N MET A 123 9.04 -14.23 -1.25
CA MET A 123 10.21 -14.04 -2.12
C MET A 123 11.06 -15.31 -2.17
N LEU A 124 11.37 -15.90 -1.02
CA LEU A 124 12.12 -17.15 -0.91
C LEU A 124 11.42 -18.29 -1.65
N ALA A 125 10.13 -18.51 -1.37
CA ALA A 125 9.34 -19.55 -2.02
C ALA A 125 9.27 -19.39 -3.55
N ALA A 126 9.24 -18.14 -4.04
CA ALA A 126 9.22 -17.87 -5.46
C ALA A 126 10.61 -18.08 -6.11
N LEU A 127 11.69 -17.74 -5.41
CA LEU A 127 13.06 -18.02 -5.85
C LEU A 127 13.30 -19.54 -5.94
N ASP A 128 12.89 -20.30 -4.92
CA ASP A 128 13.03 -21.76 -4.90
C ASP A 128 12.31 -22.42 -6.08
N LYS A 129 11.05 -22.04 -6.32
CA LYS A 129 10.29 -22.53 -7.48
C LYS A 129 11.00 -22.25 -8.80
N GLN A 130 11.70 -21.11 -8.90
CA GLN A 130 12.40 -20.73 -10.11
C GLN A 130 13.73 -21.47 -10.27
N ILE A 131 14.48 -21.70 -9.19
CA ILE A 131 15.68 -22.53 -9.18
C ILE A 131 15.32 -23.95 -9.64
N GLN A 132 14.27 -24.55 -9.04
CA GLN A 132 13.79 -25.88 -9.40
C GLN A 132 13.39 -25.98 -10.89
N ARG A 133 12.75 -24.94 -11.44
CA ARG A 133 12.43 -24.88 -12.88
C ARG A 133 13.67 -24.83 -13.77
N ASN A 134 14.73 -24.14 -13.35
CA ASN A 134 15.96 -24.05 -14.14
C ASN A 134 16.74 -25.36 -14.08
N LEU A 135 16.83 -26.01 -12.92
CA LEU A 135 17.45 -27.33 -12.76
C LEU A 135 16.78 -28.37 -13.68
N LYS A 136 15.45 -28.39 -13.72
CA LYS A 136 14.69 -29.28 -14.63
C LYS A 136 14.95 -29.02 -16.11
N LYS A 137 15.33 -27.80 -16.50
CA LYS A 137 15.66 -27.46 -17.90
C LYS A 137 17.08 -27.83 -18.27
N GLN A 138 18.00 -27.89 -17.31
CA GLN A 138 19.39 -28.30 -17.54
C GLN A 138 19.54 -29.82 -17.66
N ASN A 139 18.67 -30.59 -17.00
CA ASN A 139 18.67 -32.05 -17.03
C ASN A 139 17.83 -32.63 -18.19
N LYS A 140 17.52 -31.82 -19.20
CA LYS A 140 16.71 -32.17 -20.38
C LYS A 140 17.51 -31.85 -21.62
#